data_AF-A0A2S8J769-F1
#
_entry.id   AF-A0A2S8J769-F1
#
_cell.length_a   1.000
_cell.length_b   1.000
_cell.length_c   1.000
_cell.angle_alpha   90.00
_cell.angle_beta   90.00
_cell.angle_gamma   90.00
#
_symmetry.space_group_name_H-M   'P 1'
#
loop_
_entity.id
_entity.type
_entity.pdbx_description
1 polymer ?
#
loop_
_entity_poly.entity_id
_entity_poly.type
_entity_poly.pdbx_seq_one_letter_code
_entity_poly.pdbx_strand_id
1 'polypeptide(L)'
;MTTSITRSPAQLLASLRGIYFLRFAFALAWALILITSKPHLGPLLTILLVIYPFVDAGAVYWQLRSEGRASAPRVTETINVAVSVIVAIAVGVASTMSIAAALGVWGAWAAMSGITQLVTAVQRRHAGGQIPQMLSGGISVLAGLSFLAQALQGADNIASIGGYAVLGGLFFLVSAIRVSMLLGKTGTLS
;
A
#
# COMPACT_ATOMS: atom_id res chain seq x y z
N MET A 1 -33.60 3.73 -3.40
CA MET A 1 -33.03 3.43 -4.72
C MET A 1 -31.65 4.07 -4.81
N THR A 2 -30.58 3.29 -4.83
CA THR A 2 -29.21 3.81 -5.01
C THR A 2 -28.85 3.67 -6.48
N THR A 3 -28.89 4.77 -7.23
CA THR A 3 -28.46 4.84 -8.63
C THR A 3 -26.96 4.59 -8.69
N SER A 4 -26.54 3.37 -9.01
CA SER A 4 -25.15 3.07 -9.31
C SER A 4 -24.80 3.70 -10.66
N ILE A 5 -24.17 4.87 -10.65
CA ILE A 5 -23.60 5.47 -11.86
C ILE A 5 -22.46 4.56 -12.32
N THR A 6 -22.69 3.79 -13.37
CA THR A 6 -21.66 2.98 -14.01
C THR A 6 -20.69 3.90 -14.72
N ARG A 7 -19.45 4.00 -14.23
CA ARG A 7 -18.38 4.77 -14.88
C ARG A 7 -17.94 4.06 -16.16
N SER A 8 -17.59 4.82 -17.20
CA SER A 8 -16.98 4.25 -18.40
C SER A 8 -15.57 3.70 -18.11
N PRO A 9 -15.05 2.73 -18.89
CA PRO A 9 -13.70 2.20 -18.70
C PRO A 9 -12.61 3.29 -18.66
N ALA A 10 -12.73 4.31 -19.51
CA ALA A 10 -11.82 5.46 -19.52
C ALA A 10 -11.89 6.29 -18.23
N GLN A 11 -13.09 6.48 -17.66
CA GLN A 11 -13.27 7.17 -16.38
C GLN A 11 -12.67 6.38 -15.20
N LEU A 12 -12.80 5.04 -15.20
CA LEU A 12 -12.14 4.20 -14.20
C LEU A 12 -10.62 4.32 -14.31
N LEU A 13 -10.06 4.18 -15.51
CA LEU A 13 -8.62 4.29 -15.74
C LEU A 13 -8.09 5.68 -15.35
N ALA A 14 -8.80 6.75 -15.67
CA ALA A 14 -8.42 8.11 -15.26
C ALA A 14 -8.42 8.27 -13.73
N SER A 15 -9.41 7.70 -13.03
CA SER A 15 -9.44 7.69 -11.56
C SER A 15 -8.30 6.87 -10.97
N LEU A 16 -8.01 5.68 -11.51
CA LEU A 16 -6.92 4.80 -11.05
C LEU A 16 -5.56 5.48 -11.22
N ARG A 17 -5.33 6.14 -12.36
CA ARG A 17 -4.13 6.94 -12.60
C ARG A 17 -3.94 7.99 -11.50
N GLY A 18 -4.99 8.74 -11.17
CA GLY A 18 -4.94 9.77 -10.13
C GLY A 18 -4.59 9.20 -8.75
N ILE A 19 -5.19 8.07 -8.39
CA ILE A 19 -4.92 7.39 -7.12
C ILE A 19 -3.47 6.91 -7.05
N TYR A 20 -2.93 6.34 -8.12
CA TYR A 20 -1.55 5.89 -8.13
C TYR A 20 -0.55 7.06 -8.00
N PHE A 21 -0.80 8.19 -8.67
CA PHE A 21 0.02 9.39 -8.46
C PHE A 21 -0.08 9.93 -7.04
N LEU A 22 -1.28 9.95 -6.46
CA LEU A 22 -1.48 10.40 -5.08
C LEU A 22 -0.74 9.51 -4.09
N ARG A 23 -0.83 8.18 -4.23
CA ARG A 23 -0.11 7.22 -3.39
C ARG A 23 1.40 7.36 -3.54
N PHE A 24 1.90 7.58 -4.76
CA PHE A 24 3.32 7.86 -5.00
C PHE A 24 3.79 9.13 -4.27
N ALA A 25 3.09 10.25 -4.48
CA ALA A 25 3.44 11.52 -3.85
C ALA A 25 3.38 11.43 -2.32
N PHE A 26 2.34 10.80 -1.78
CA PHE A 26 2.20 10.56 -0.35
C PHE A 26 3.36 9.70 0.19
N ALA A 27 3.68 8.57 -0.46
CA ALA A 27 4.73 7.67 0.00
C ALA A 27 6.10 8.37 0.05
N LEU A 28 6.45 9.17 -0.97
CA LEU A 28 7.69 9.93 -0.98
C LEU A 28 7.72 11.03 0.09
N ALA A 29 6.65 11.83 0.20
CA ALA A 29 6.57 12.88 1.22
C ALA A 29 6.66 12.30 2.63
N TRP A 30 5.92 11.23 2.89
CA TRP A 30 5.92 10.53 4.16
C TRP A 30 7.30 9.94 4.48
N ALA A 31 7.93 9.24 3.53
CA ALA A 31 9.25 8.65 3.73
C ALA A 31 10.31 9.73 3.99
N LEU A 32 10.25 10.85 3.25
CA LEU A 32 11.15 11.98 3.46
C LEU A 32 11.00 12.52 4.88
N ILE A 33 9.77 12.75 5.36
CA ILE A 33 9.52 13.23 6.71
C ILE A 33 10.07 12.23 7.74
N LEU A 34 9.74 10.94 7.63
CA LEU A 34 10.19 9.91 8.57
C LEU A 34 11.73 9.84 8.66
N ILE A 35 12.41 9.84 7.50
CA ILE A 35 13.87 9.68 7.45
C ILE A 35 14.58 10.94 7.96
N THR A 36 14.07 12.13 7.60
CA THR A 36 14.73 13.40 7.95
C THR A 36 14.45 13.84 9.38
N SER A 37 13.24 13.62 9.89
CA SER A 37 12.88 14.01 11.25
C SER A 37 13.46 13.09 12.33
N LYS A 38 13.95 11.89 11.94
CA LYS A 38 14.50 10.85 12.83
C LYS A 38 13.70 10.72 14.14
N PRO A 39 12.38 10.47 14.03
CA PRO A 39 11.49 10.65 15.16
C PRO A 39 11.82 9.63 16.27
N HIS A 40 11.96 10.13 17.50
CA HIS A 40 11.98 9.30 18.70
C HIS A 40 10.55 8.95 19.13
N LEU A 41 10.41 8.17 20.21
CA LEU A 41 9.11 7.90 20.81
C LEU A 41 8.39 9.22 21.13
N GLY A 42 7.18 9.35 20.60
CA GLY A 42 6.39 10.57 20.77
C GLY A 42 5.34 10.76 19.67
N PRO A 43 4.57 11.85 19.75
CA PRO A 43 3.39 12.06 18.91
C PRO A 43 3.68 12.04 17.41
N LEU A 44 4.82 12.60 16.99
CA LEU A 44 5.20 12.62 15.58
C LEU A 44 5.39 11.21 15.01
N LEU A 45 6.09 10.33 15.72
CA LEU A 45 6.27 8.94 15.31
C LEU A 45 4.91 8.24 15.21
N THR A 46 4.07 8.36 16.24
CA THR A 46 2.73 7.77 16.25
C THR A 46 1.91 8.24 15.06
N ILE A 47 1.85 9.55 14.80
CA ILE A 47 1.10 10.12 13.67
C ILE A 47 1.61 9.56 12.35
N LEU A 48 2.93 9.55 12.13
CA LEU A 48 3.52 9.03 10.89
C LEU A 48 3.19 7.54 10.70
N LEU A 49 3.33 6.73 11.74
CA LEU A 49 3.07 5.28 11.61
C LEU A 49 1.59 4.96 11.41
N VAL A 50 0.68 5.75 12.01
CA VAL A 50 -0.77 5.54 11.92
C VAL A 50 -1.35 6.06 10.60
N ILE A 51 -0.89 7.23 10.13
CA ILE A 51 -1.47 7.85 8.93
C ILE A 51 -1.23 7.02 7.66
N TYR A 52 -0.10 6.30 7.59
CA TYR A 52 0.26 5.56 6.39
C TYR A 52 -0.70 4.37 6.11
N PRO A 53 -0.94 3.43 7.05
CA PRO A 53 -1.94 2.38 6.84
C PRO A 53 -3.35 2.92 6.59
N PHE A 54 -3.73 4.06 7.17
CA PHE A 54 -5.04 4.68 6.90
C PHE A 54 -5.16 5.18 5.47
N VAL A 55 -4.14 5.88 4.95
CA VAL A 55 -4.12 6.33 3.56
C VAL A 55 -4.13 5.14 2.60
N ASP A 56 -3.39 4.08 2.92
CA ASP A 56 -3.38 2.85 2.13
C ASP A 56 -4.76 2.17 2.11
N ALA A 57 -5.39 2.01 3.28
CA ALA A 57 -6.74 1.47 3.40
C ALA A 57 -7.77 2.27 2.60
N GLY A 58 -7.70 3.60 2.67
CA GLY A 58 -8.58 4.50 1.90
C GLY A 58 -8.41 4.33 0.39
N ALA A 59 -7.18 4.18 -0.08
CA ALA A 59 -6.90 3.97 -1.50
C ALA A 59 -7.43 2.62 -2.01
N VAL A 60 -7.18 1.53 -1.26
CA VAL A 60 -7.67 0.19 -1.61
C VAL A 60 -9.20 0.15 -1.55
N TYR A 61 -9.80 0.79 -0.55
CA TYR A 61 -11.25 0.89 -0.42
C TYR A 61 -11.90 1.63 -1.60
N TRP A 62 -11.30 2.74 -2.04
CA TRP A 62 -11.79 3.45 -3.21
C TRP A 62 -11.70 2.60 -4.46
N GLN A 63 -10.58 1.88 -4.66
CA GLN A 63 -10.41 0.97 -5.78
C GLN A 63 -11.52 -0.09 -5.83
N LEU A 64 -11.79 -0.75 -4.70
CA LEU A 64 -12.89 -1.70 -4.52
C LEU A 64 -14.27 -1.13 -4.88
N ARG A 65 -14.54 0.13 -4.49
CA ARG A 65 -15.79 0.82 -4.83
C ARG A 65 -15.88 1.19 -6.30
N SER A 66 -14.74 1.50 -6.94
CA SER A 66 -14.68 1.99 -8.31
C SER A 66 -14.81 0.87 -9.36
N GLU A 67 -14.25 -0.32 -9.10
CA GLU A 67 -14.18 -1.42 -10.08
C GLU A 67 -15.48 -2.24 -10.23
N GLY A 68 -16.52 -1.96 -9.44
CA GLY A 68 -17.82 -2.65 -9.57
C GLY A 68 -17.76 -4.15 -9.26
N ARG A 69 -18.84 -4.90 -9.55
CA ARG A 69 -18.98 -6.35 -9.24
C ARG A 69 -18.19 -7.26 -10.20
N ALA A 70 -17.55 -6.72 -11.23
CA ALA A 70 -17.27 -7.50 -12.43
C ALA A 70 -15.92 -8.22 -12.47
N SER A 71 -14.91 -7.93 -11.63
CA SER A 71 -13.59 -8.59 -11.85
C SER A 71 -12.61 -8.74 -10.68
N ALA A 72 -12.73 -8.08 -9.52
CA ALA A 72 -11.71 -8.10 -8.47
C ALA A 72 -11.81 -9.29 -7.48
N PRO A 73 -10.70 -9.85 -6.96
CA PRO A 73 -10.71 -10.70 -5.77
C PRO A 73 -11.01 -9.82 -4.55
N ARG A 74 -12.28 -9.42 -4.44
CA ARG A 74 -12.81 -8.52 -3.40
C ARG A 74 -12.48 -9.00 -2.00
N VAL A 75 -12.40 -10.31 -1.80
CA VAL A 75 -12.08 -10.93 -0.51
C VAL A 75 -10.69 -10.47 -0.05
N THR A 76 -9.67 -10.62 -0.90
CA THR A 76 -8.29 -10.28 -0.56
C THR A 76 -8.10 -8.78 -0.31
N GLU A 77 -8.71 -7.94 -1.14
CA GLU A 77 -8.64 -6.48 -1.00
C GLU A 77 -9.44 -5.99 0.22
N THR A 78 -10.59 -6.60 0.53
CA THR A 78 -11.38 -6.28 1.74
C THR A 78 -10.63 -6.68 3.00
N ILE A 79 -9.98 -7.85 2.99
CA ILE A 79 -9.08 -8.28 4.06
C ILE A 79 -7.96 -7.25 4.23
N ASN A 80 -7.35 -6.77 3.14
CA ASN A 80 -6.28 -5.79 3.22
C ASN A 80 -6.75 -4.45 3.84
N VAL A 81 -7.96 -3.99 3.51
CA VAL A 81 -8.56 -2.81 4.16
C VAL A 81 -8.75 -3.03 5.66
N ALA A 82 -9.35 -4.17 6.05
CA ALA A 82 -9.59 -4.48 7.46
C ALA A 82 -8.27 -4.61 8.25
N VAL A 83 -7.30 -5.32 7.68
CA VAL A 83 -5.96 -5.49 8.25
C VAL A 83 -5.28 -4.13 8.41
N SER A 84 -5.37 -3.25 7.42
CA SER A 84 -4.73 -1.92 7.49
C SER A 84 -5.34 -1.04 8.59
N VAL A 85 -6.65 -1.12 8.83
CA VAL A 85 -7.31 -0.42 9.95
C VAL A 85 -6.87 -0.99 11.30
N ILE A 86 -6.84 -2.32 11.43
CA ILE A 86 -6.36 -2.99 12.66
C ILE A 86 -4.91 -2.63 12.94
N VAL A 87 -4.06 -2.62 11.91
CA VAL A 87 -2.65 -2.24 12.00
C VAL A 87 -2.49 -0.79 12.39
N ALA A 88 -3.31 0.13 11.86
CA ALA A 88 -3.27 1.54 12.25
C ALA A 88 -3.49 1.70 13.76
N ILE A 89 -4.43 0.96 14.33
CA ILE A 89 -4.68 0.98 15.78
C ILE A 89 -3.51 0.32 16.53
N ALA A 90 -3.10 -0.87 16.11
CA ALA A 90 -2.05 -1.65 16.76
C ALA A 90 -0.70 -0.92 16.77
N VAL A 91 -0.33 -0.27 15.67
CA VAL A 91 0.92 0.50 15.56
C VAL A 91 0.84 1.79 16.37
N GLY A 92 -0.33 2.40 16.48
CA GLY A 92 -0.56 3.54 17.37
C GLY A 92 -0.19 3.19 18.81
N VAL A 93 -0.70 2.07 19.32
CA VAL A 93 -0.36 1.55 20.66
C VAL A 93 1.11 1.13 20.74
N ALA A 94 1.62 0.36 19.78
CA ALA A 94 3.00 -0.12 19.81
C ALA A 94 4.03 1.01 19.76
N SER A 95 3.72 2.11 19.06
CA SER A 95 4.57 3.29 18.96
C SER A 95 4.77 4.05 20.27
N THR A 96 3.90 3.84 21.28
CA THR A 96 4.07 4.41 22.61
C THR A 96 4.88 3.50 23.55
N MET A 97 5.13 2.25 23.15
CA MET A 97 5.85 1.26 23.96
C MET A 97 7.35 1.27 23.64
N SER A 98 7.71 1.06 22.37
CA SER A 98 9.10 1.09 21.91
C SER A 98 9.19 1.15 20.39
N ILE A 99 10.36 1.54 19.86
CA ILE A 99 10.62 1.54 18.42
C ILE A 99 10.57 0.11 17.88
N ALA A 100 11.16 -0.85 18.60
CA ALA A 100 11.09 -2.27 18.27
C ALA A 100 9.64 -2.78 18.15
N ALA A 101 8.76 -2.45 19.12
CA ALA A 101 7.35 -2.86 19.06
C ALA A 101 6.64 -2.27 17.83
N ALA A 102 6.86 -0.98 17.57
CA ALA A 102 6.28 -0.30 16.42
C ALA A 102 6.76 -0.91 15.09
N LEU A 103 8.07 -1.14 14.96
CA LEU A 103 8.70 -1.78 13.80
C LEU A 103 8.17 -3.20 13.59
N GLY A 104 7.96 -3.96 14.67
CA GLY A 104 7.41 -5.32 14.62
C GLY A 104 5.99 -5.36 14.06
N VAL A 105 5.09 -4.49 14.56
CA VAL A 105 3.72 -4.39 14.05
C VAL A 105 3.71 -3.98 12.57
N TRP A 106 4.57 -3.01 12.21
CA TRP A 106 4.70 -2.55 10.83
C TRP A 106 5.26 -3.66 9.92
N GLY A 107 6.22 -4.45 10.41
CA GLY A 107 6.78 -5.61 9.72
C GLY A 107 5.75 -6.70 9.47
N ALA A 108 4.93 -7.03 10.48
CA ALA A 108 3.84 -7.98 10.34
C ALA A 108 2.83 -7.51 9.27
N TRP A 109 2.50 -6.22 9.26
CA TRP A 109 1.64 -5.64 8.23
C TRP A 109 2.23 -5.77 6.83
N ALA A 110 3.47 -5.34 6.63
CA ALA A 110 4.15 -5.43 5.32
C ALA A 110 4.21 -6.88 4.79
N ALA A 111 4.47 -7.84 5.69
CA ALA A 111 4.46 -9.26 5.33
C ALA A 111 3.06 -9.75 4.92
N MET A 112 2.04 -9.44 5.71
CA MET A 112 0.65 -9.83 5.41
C MET A 112 0.16 -9.20 4.10
N SER A 113 0.38 -7.90 3.90
CA SER A 113 0.03 -7.21 2.66
C SER A 113 0.79 -7.80 1.47
N GLY A 114 2.09 -8.11 1.61
CA GLY A 114 2.88 -8.79 0.58
C GLY A 114 2.33 -10.17 0.19
N ILE A 115 1.93 -10.98 1.18
CA ILE A 115 1.30 -12.29 0.96
C ILE A 115 -0.02 -12.12 0.20
N THR A 116 -0.89 -11.20 0.63
CA THR A 116 -2.18 -10.97 -0.05
C THR A 116 -1.98 -10.52 -1.51
N GLN A 117 -0.96 -9.69 -1.77
CA GLN A 117 -0.59 -9.24 -3.10
C GLN A 117 -0.07 -10.40 -3.98
N LEU A 118 0.77 -11.28 -3.42
CA LEU A 118 1.27 -12.50 -4.08
C LEU A 118 0.13 -13.44 -4.44
N VAL A 119 -0.76 -13.74 -3.48
CA VAL A 119 -1.93 -14.62 -3.71
C VAL A 119 -2.78 -14.07 -4.85
N THR A 120 -3.07 -12.77 -4.83
CA THR A 120 -3.83 -12.10 -5.88
C THR A 120 -3.14 -12.20 -7.25
N ALA A 121 -1.83 -11.93 -7.31
CA ALA A 121 -1.07 -11.98 -8.54
C ALA A 121 -0.99 -13.40 -9.12
N VAL A 122 -0.81 -14.42 -8.26
CA VAL A 122 -0.81 -15.84 -8.63
C VAL A 122 -2.18 -16.27 -9.17
N GLN A 123 -3.27 -15.88 -8.51
CA GLN A 123 -4.63 -16.15 -8.99
C GLN A 123 -4.89 -15.51 -10.35
N ARG A 124 -4.28 -14.35 -10.63
CA ARG A 124 -4.46 -13.58 -11.87
C ARG A 124 -3.40 -13.80 -12.94
N ARG A 125 -2.44 -14.71 -12.73
CA ARG A 125 -1.29 -14.88 -13.62
C ARG A 125 -1.66 -15.13 -15.09
N HIS A 126 -2.83 -15.74 -15.34
CA HIS A 126 -3.36 -16.01 -16.68
C HIS A 126 -3.82 -14.75 -17.44
N ALA A 127 -4.10 -13.65 -16.74
CA ALA A 127 -4.50 -12.37 -17.36
C ALA A 127 -3.30 -11.56 -17.91
N GLY A 128 -2.07 -12.05 -17.73
CA GLY A 128 -0.85 -11.38 -18.17
C GLY A 128 -0.46 -10.16 -17.32
N GLY A 129 0.84 -9.82 -17.34
CA GLY A 129 1.37 -8.60 -16.70
C GLY A 129 1.35 -8.58 -15.16
N GLN A 130 1.30 -9.75 -14.51
CA GLN A 130 1.27 -9.89 -13.04
C GLN A 130 2.66 -10.03 -12.40
N ILE A 131 3.72 -10.28 -13.20
CA ILE A 131 5.09 -10.44 -12.70
C ILE A 131 5.54 -9.25 -11.81
N PRO A 132 5.31 -7.97 -12.19
CA PRO A 132 5.68 -6.84 -11.33
C PRO A 132 4.95 -6.87 -9.98
N GLN A 133 3.70 -7.31 -9.96
CA GLN A 133 2.91 -7.43 -8.74
C GLN A 133 3.40 -8.58 -7.85
N MET A 134 3.82 -9.70 -8.44
CA MET A 134 4.46 -10.80 -7.69
C MET A 134 5.78 -10.35 -7.05
N LEU A 135 6.63 -9.66 -7.80
CA LEU A 135 7.90 -9.14 -7.29
C LEU A 135 7.69 -8.13 -6.15
N SER A 136 6.75 -7.19 -6.32
CA SER A 136 6.36 -6.23 -5.26
C SER A 136 5.89 -6.96 -3.99
N GLY A 137 5.04 -7.98 -4.15
CA GLY A 137 4.55 -8.77 -3.03
C GLY A 137 5.67 -9.53 -2.33
N GLY A 138 6.56 -10.17 -3.09
CA GLY A 138 7.75 -10.85 -2.56
C GLY A 138 8.69 -9.93 -1.78
N ILE A 139 9.00 -8.75 -2.34
CA ILE A 139 9.83 -7.74 -1.66
C ILE A 139 9.17 -7.30 -0.35
N SER A 140 7.85 -7.12 -0.34
CA SER A 140 7.11 -6.74 0.87
C SER A 140 7.15 -7.83 1.95
N VAL A 141 7.05 -9.10 1.57
CA VAL A 141 7.24 -10.22 2.51
C VAL A 141 8.64 -10.21 3.11
N LEU A 142 9.67 -10.10 2.28
CA LEU A 142 11.06 -10.09 2.74
C LEU A 142 11.38 -8.89 3.63
N ALA A 143 10.90 -7.70 3.26
CA ALA A 143 11.04 -6.50 4.07
C ALA A 143 10.32 -6.64 5.42
N GLY A 144 9.06 -7.11 5.40
CA GLY A 144 8.28 -7.33 6.62
C GLY A 144 8.92 -8.32 7.58
N LEU A 145 9.42 -9.45 7.08
CA LEU A 145 10.16 -10.43 7.87
C LEU A 145 11.47 -9.85 8.42
N SER A 146 12.16 -9.01 7.66
CA SER A 146 13.38 -8.34 8.09
C SER A 146 13.10 -7.30 9.19
N PHE A 147 11.97 -6.59 9.13
CA PHE A 147 11.53 -5.67 10.20
C PHE A 147 11.16 -6.43 11.47
N LEU A 148 10.47 -7.57 11.34
CA LEU A 148 10.19 -8.44 12.48
C LEU A 148 11.48 -8.96 13.13
N ALA A 149 12.46 -9.38 12.34
CA ALA A 149 13.76 -9.82 12.87
C ALA A 149 14.51 -8.68 13.59
N GLN A 150 14.51 -7.47 13.03
CA GLN A 150 15.10 -6.28 13.68
C GLN A 150 14.37 -5.93 14.99
N ALA A 151 13.04 -6.00 15.00
CA ALA A 151 12.24 -5.78 16.21
C ALA A 151 12.58 -6.77 17.32
N LEU A 152 12.73 -8.06 16.99
CA LEU A 152 13.13 -9.10 17.95
C LEU A 152 14.56 -8.90 18.50
N GLN A 153 15.43 -8.21 17.74
CA GLN A 153 16.78 -7.84 18.18
C GLN A 153 16.83 -6.51 18.95
N GLY A 154 15.68 -5.90 19.25
CA GLY A 154 15.61 -4.67 20.04
C GLY A 154 15.92 -3.41 19.24
N ALA A 155 15.50 -3.33 17.98
CA ALA A 155 15.72 -2.17 17.12
C ALA A 155 15.41 -0.82 17.81
N ASP A 156 16.35 0.10 17.65
CA ASP A 156 16.32 1.47 18.18
C ASP A 156 16.02 2.52 17.09
N ASN A 157 15.83 2.07 15.84
CA ASN A 157 15.57 2.92 14.69
C ASN A 157 14.48 2.33 13.78
N ILE A 158 13.80 3.22 13.04
CA ILE A 158 12.67 2.87 12.16
C ILE A 158 12.84 3.41 10.73
N ALA A 159 14.01 3.99 10.42
CA ALA A 159 14.28 4.62 9.13
C ALA A 159 14.19 3.64 7.95
N SER A 160 14.42 2.35 8.21
CA SER A 160 14.30 1.28 7.23
C SER A 160 12.88 1.17 6.64
N ILE A 161 11.84 1.53 7.40
CA ILE A 161 10.47 1.63 6.91
C ILE A 161 10.34 2.71 5.83
N GLY A 162 11.02 3.85 6.00
CA GLY A 162 11.04 4.93 5.02
C GLY A 162 11.62 4.45 3.67
N GLY A 163 12.73 3.71 3.70
CA GLY A 163 13.31 3.12 2.49
C GLY A 163 12.35 2.14 1.79
N TYR A 164 11.65 1.32 2.56
CA TYR A 164 10.59 0.45 2.03
C TYR A 164 9.44 1.24 1.39
N ALA A 165 8.98 2.33 2.03
CA ALA A 165 7.92 3.18 1.49
C ALA A 165 8.33 3.87 0.19
N VAL A 166 9.60 4.28 0.03
CA VAL A 166 10.13 4.80 -1.25
C VAL A 166 10.00 3.77 -2.36
N LEU A 167 10.41 2.52 -2.12
CA LEU A 167 10.27 1.43 -3.10
C LEU A 167 8.80 1.20 -3.46
N GLY A 168 7.90 1.15 -2.47
CA GLY A 168 6.45 1.07 -2.69
C GLY A 168 5.92 2.24 -3.54
N GLY A 169 6.39 3.45 -3.27
CA GLY A 169 6.10 4.65 -4.07
C GLY A 169 6.45 4.46 -5.54
N LEU A 170 7.64 3.95 -5.85
CA LEU A 170 8.06 3.70 -7.23
C LEU A 170 7.14 2.70 -7.95
N PHE A 171 6.63 1.68 -7.26
CA PHE A 171 5.63 0.77 -7.84
C PHE A 171 4.30 1.49 -8.16
N PHE A 172 3.87 2.43 -7.31
CA PHE A 172 2.71 3.27 -7.62
C PHE A 172 2.96 4.16 -8.84
N LEU A 173 4.15 4.76 -8.96
CA LEU A 173 4.52 5.54 -10.14
C LEU A 173 4.49 4.69 -11.42
N VAL A 174 5.09 3.50 -11.41
CA VAL A 174 5.06 2.56 -12.54
C VAL A 174 3.61 2.19 -12.91
N SER A 175 2.75 1.98 -11.90
CA SER A 175 1.33 1.70 -12.11
C SER A 175 0.60 2.90 -12.74
N ALA A 176 0.89 4.13 -12.30
CA ALA A 176 0.33 5.35 -12.86
C ALA A 176 0.73 5.55 -14.34
N ILE A 177 2.01 5.31 -14.66
CA ILE A 177 2.53 5.38 -16.03
C ILE A 177 1.84 4.33 -16.90
N ARG A 178 1.73 3.09 -16.41
CA ARG A 178 1.03 2.00 -17.12
C ARG A 178 -0.42 2.38 -17.45
N VAL A 179 -1.17 2.90 -16.48
CA VAL A 179 -2.56 3.32 -16.69
C VAL A 179 -2.65 4.52 -17.64
N SER A 180 -1.68 5.43 -17.61
CA SER A 180 -1.60 6.56 -18.55
C SER A 180 -1.42 6.10 -19.99
N MET A 181 -0.58 5.09 -20.22
CA MET A 181 -0.41 4.49 -21.55
C MET A 181 -1.69 3.80 -22.05
N LEU A 182 -2.45 3.15 -21.16
CA LEU A 182 -3.72 2.51 -21.53
C LEU A 182 -4.82 3.52 -21.90
N LEU A 183 -4.87 4.65 -21.20
CA LEU A 183 -5.77 5.76 -21.54
C LEU A 183 -5.47 6.34 -22.92
N GLY A 184 -4.19 6.54 -23.25
CA GLY A 184 -3.78 7.04 -24.57
C GLY A 184 -4.24 6.16 -25.72
N LYS A 185 -4.19 4.83 -25.54
CA LYS A 185 -4.68 3.84 -26.53
C LYS A 185 -6.20 3.82 -26.69
N THR A 186 -6.92 4.16 -25.62
CA THR A 186 -8.40 4.18 -25.63
C THR A 186 -8.94 5.40 -26.38
N GLY A 187 -8.22 6.53 -26.33
CA GLY A 187 -8.57 7.75 -27.08
C GLY A 187 -8.21 7.72 -28.57
N THR A 188 -7.34 6.82 -29.01
CA THR A 188 -7.01 6.63 -30.44
C THR A 188 -7.98 5.69 -31.18
N LEU A 189 -8.93 5.06 -30.47
CA LEU A 189 -9.88 4.09 -31.03
C LEU A 189 -11.33 4.58 -31.01
N SER A 190 -11.58 5.84 -30.63
CA SER A 190 -12.89 6.51 -30.62
C SER A 190 -12.93 7.61 -31.67
#